data_AF-A0A7X1NQF1-F1
#
_entry.id   AF-A0A7X1NQF1-F1
#
_cell.length_a   1.000
_cell.length_b   1.000
_cell.length_c   1.000
_cell.angle_alpha   90.00
_cell.angle_beta   90.00
_cell.angle_gamma   90.00
#
_symmetry.space_group_name_H-M   'P 1'
#
loop_
_entity.id
_entity.type
_entity.pdbx_description
1 polymer ?
#
loop_
_entity_poly.entity_id
_entity_poly.type
_entity_poly.pdbx_seq_one_letter_code
_entity_poly.pdbx_strand_id
1 'polypeptide(L)'
;MAREWETTGLRVKEEPLLRDWDTAAREDFAASAADLAHAIAFGAAQEALESVAAGGSALTAQDARALHFANEMAELRHYGPLVAVEHDRPVLAPGVRILIDGMEELGLWRERRPWVL
;
A
#
# COMPACT_ATOMS: atom_id res chain seq x y z
N MET A 1 49.04 -2.58 -20.75
CA MET A 1 47.92 -1.61 -20.73
C MET A 1 46.68 -2.31 -20.16
N ALA A 2 45.98 -1.60 -19.27
CA ALA A 2 44.56 -1.71 -18.89
C ALA A 2 44.04 -3.05 -18.31
N ARG A 3 43.33 -3.10 -17.18
CA ARG A 3 42.81 -2.09 -16.25
C ARG A 3 42.53 -2.79 -14.92
N GLU A 4 42.84 -2.12 -13.82
CA GLU A 4 42.38 -2.41 -12.47
C GLU A 4 40.84 -2.40 -12.45
N TRP A 5 40.23 -3.43 -11.86
CA TRP A 5 38.80 -3.43 -11.55
C TRP A 5 38.64 -2.92 -10.12
N GLU A 6 38.82 -1.60 -9.96
CA GLU A 6 38.15 -0.86 -8.90
C GLU A 6 36.69 -0.67 -9.33
N THR A 7 35.83 -1.62 -8.97
CA THR A 7 34.38 -1.40 -8.96
C THR A 7 33.93 -1.36 -7.52
N THR A 8 33.88 -0.12 -7.02
CA THR A 8 32.98 0.40 -6.00
C THR A 8 31.84 -0.56 -5.68
N GLY A 9 31.77 -1.01 -4.43
CA GLY A 9 30.71 -1.86 -3.91
C GLY A 9 29.34 -1.20 -4.00
N LEU A 10 28.70 -1.29 -5.16
CA LEU A 10 27.26 -1.21 -5.28
C LEU A 10 26.71 -2.50 -4.68
N ARG A 11 26.30 -2.45 -3.41
CA ARG A 11 25.36 -3.44 -2.89
C ARG A 11 24.14 -3.37 -3.80
N VAL A 12 23.98 -4.38 -4.66
CA VAL A 12 22.70 -4.67 -5.29
C VAL A 12 21.77 -4.98 -4.12
N LYS A 13 20.99 -3.99 -3.69
CA LYS A 13 19.88 -4.21 -2.77
C LYS A 13 18.91 -5.03 -3.60
N GLU A 14 18.84 -6.34 -3.36
CA GLU A 14 17.75 -7.14 -3.91
C GLU A 14 16.46 -6.43 -3.49
N GLU A 15 15.75 -5.84 -4.44
CA GLU A 15 14.41 -5.36 -4.20
C GLU A 15 13.60 -6.62 -3.86
N PRO A 16 13.03 -6.72 -2.64
CA PRO A 16 12.20 -7.85 -2.32
C PRO A 16 11.09 -7.95 -3.38
N LEU A 17 10.87 -9.14 -3.91
CA LEU A 17 9.73 -9.39 -4.79
C LEU A 17 8.47 -9.16 -3.96
N LEU A 18 7.91 -7.96 -4.07
CA LEU A 18 6.69 -7.58 -3.38
C LEU A 18 5.51 -8.33 -4.00
N ARG A 19 4.62 -8.83 -3.14
CA ARG A 19 3.39 -9.50 -3.52
C ARG A 19 2.36 -8.45 -3.90
N ASP A 20 1.81 -8.58 -5.10
CA ASP A 20 0.69 -7.76 -5.52
C ASP A 20 -0.54 -8.02 -4.64
N TRP A 21 -1.24 -6.95 -4.29
CA TRP A 21 -2.47 -7.02 -3.48
C TRP A 21 -3.56 -7.88 -4.12
N ASP A 22 -3.64 -7.90 -5.46
CA ASP A 22 -4.59 -8.74 -6.19
C ASP A 22 -4.35 -10.22 -5.95
N THR A 23 -3.09 -10.64 -6.05
CA THR A 23 -2.67 -12.02 -5.77
C THR A 23 -2.91 -12.34 -4.29
N ALA A 24 -2.57 -11.40 -3.41
CA ALA A 24 -2.73 -11.58 -1.97
C ALA A 24 -4.18 -11.78 -1.54
N ALA A 25 -5.09 -10.95 -2.05
CA ALA A 25 -6.51 -11.03 -1.77
C ALA A 25 -7.14 -12.36 -2.24
N ARG A 26 -6.61 -12.97 -3.32
CA ARG A 26 -7.10 -14.26 -3.83
C ARG A 26 -6.59 -15.47 -3.05
N GLU A 27 -5.34 -15.41 -2.61
CA GLU A 27 -4.66 -16.52 -1.93
C GLU A 27 -5.05 -16.61 -0.45
N ASP A 28 -5.07 -15.49 0.27
CA ASP A 28 -5.50 -15.43 1.67
C ASP A 28 -6.11 -14.06 1.97
N PHE A 29 -7.42 -13.94 1.74
CA PHE A 29 -8.15 -12.69 1.93
C PHE A 29 -8.07 -12.18 3.37
N ALA A 30 -8.32 -13.05 4.36
CA ALA A 30 -8.46 -12.64 5.74
C ALA A 30 -7.12 -12.15 6.31
N ALA A 31 -6.02 -12.87 6.04
CA ALA A 31 -4.70 -12.44 6.48
C ALA A 31 -4.28 -11.13 5.79
N SER A 32 -4.47 -11.05 4.46
CA SER A 32 -4.10 -9.86 3.68
C SER A 32 -4.93 -8.63 4.10
N ALA A 33 -6.20 -8.81 4.44
CA ALA A 33 -7.06 -7.73 4.93
C ALA A 33 -6.61 -7.24 6.31
N ALA A 34 -6.22 -8.15 7.21
CA ALA A 34 -5.69 -7.77 8.53
C ALA A 34 -4.36 -7.02 8.40
N ASP A 35 -3.47 -7.47 7.51
CA ASP A 35 -2.21 -6.79 7.22
C ASP A 35 -2.43 -5.39 6.64
N LEU A 36 -3.34 -5.27 5.67
CA LEU A 36 -3.72 -3.99 5.09
C LEU A 36 -4.35 -3.06 6.13
N ALA A 37 -5.26 -3.56 6.97
CA ALA A 37 -5.87 -2.79 8.04
C ALA A 37 -4.81 -2.25 9.01
N HIS A 38 -3.80 -3.05 9.34
CA HIS A 38 -2.66 -2.62 10.15
C HIS A 38 -1.82 -1.55 9.43
N ALA A 39 -1.49 -1.72 8.14
CA ALA A 39 -0.76 -0.71 7.39
C ALA A 39 -1.50 0.65 7.36
N ILE A 40 -2.82 0.61 7.10
CA ILE A 40 -3.70 1.79 7.15
C ILE A 40 -3.77 2.37 8.57
N ALA A 41 -3.74 1.51 9.59
CA ALA A 41 -3.70 1.90 10.99
C ALA A 41 -2.45 2.71 11.32
N PHE A 42 -1.30 2.14 11.03
CA PHE A 42 0.02 2.68 11.32
C PHE A 42 0.27 4.02 10.62
N GLY A 43 -0.06 4.11 9.33
CA GLY A 43 0.13 5.34 8.56
C GLY A 43 -0.92 6.41 8.84
N ALA A 44 -1.99 6.11 9.58
CA ALA A 44 -3.20 6.95 9.66
C ALA A 44 -3.77 7.30 8.27
N ALA A 45 -3.71 6.37 7.33
CA ALA A 45 -3.91 6.64 5.90
C ALA A 45 -5.35 6.51 5.40
N GLN A 46 -6.32 6.31 6.29
CA GLN A 46 -7.72 6.06 5.88
C GLN A 46 -8.29 7.21 5.06
N GLU A 47 -8.22 8.45 5.56
CA GLU A 47 -8.69 9.65 4.86
C GLU A 47 -8.04 9.83 3.49
N ALA A 48 -6.72 9.59 3.42
CA ALA A 48 -5.98 9.70 2.18
C ALA A 48 -6.44 8.66 1.13
N LEU A 49 -6.65 7.41 1.55
CA LEU A 49 -7.14 6.35 0.66
C LEU A 49 -8.58 6.60 0.22
N GLU A 50 -9.44 7.12 1.10
CA GLU A 50 -10.81 7.51 0.73
C GLU A 50 -10.80 8.64 -0.29
N SER A 51 -9.94 9.65 -0.12
CA SER A 51 -9.75 10.73 -1.09
C SER A 51 -9.30 10.19 -2.47
N VAL A 52 -8.35 9.26 -2.50
CA VAL A 52 -7.95 8.57 -3.74
C VAL A 52 -9.12 7.79 -4.33
N ALA A 53 -9.87 7.06 -3.52
CA ALA A 53 -11.00 6.26 -3.96
C ALA A 53 -12.16 7.09 -4.52
N ALA A 54 -12.37 8.29 -4.00
CA ALA A 54 -13.35 9.26 -4.49
C ALA A 54 -12.91 9.98 -5.78
N GLY A 55 -11.70 9.70 -6.29
CA GLY A 55 -11.13 10.38 -7.45
C GLY A 55 -10.63 11.80 -7.15
N GLY A 56 -10.31 12.08 -5.88
CA GLY A 56 -9.79 13.36 -5.43
C GLY A 56 -8.53 13.76 -6.19
N SER A 57 -8.49 14.99 -6.69
CA SER A 57 -7.42 15.47 -7.56
C SER A 57 -6.18 15.98 -6.81
N ALA A 58 -6.22 16.10 -5.49
CA ALA A 58 -5.13 16.63 -4.70
C ALA A 58 -5.02 15.94 -3.34
N LEU A 59 -3.90 15.24 -3.13
CA LEU A 59 -3.46 14.78 -1.82
C LEU A 59 -2.76 15.95 -1.12
N THR A 60 -3.12 16.21 0.13
CA THR A 60 -2.37 17.15 0.96
C THR A 60 -1.00 16.58 1.31
N ALA A 61 -0.08 17.40 1.82
CA ALA A 61 1.20 16.92 2.33
C ALA A 61 1.05 15.93 3.50
N GLN A 62 -0.04 16.06 4.28
CA GLN A 62 -0.38 15.14 5.34
C GLN A 62 -0.83 13.79 4.77
N ASP A 63 -1.69 13.80 3.74
CA ASP A 63 -2.14 12.57 3.06
C ASP A 63 -0.98 11.83 2.42
N ALA A 64 -0.07 12.54 1.75
CA ALA A 64 1.12 11.96 1.16
C ALA A 64 2.02 11.30 2.21
N ARG A 65 2.17 11.93 3.39
CA ARG A 65 2.93 11.36 4.50
C ARG A 65 2.24 10.13 5.10
N ALA A 66 0.92 10.18 5.26
CA ALA A 66 0.13 9.06 5.78
C ALA A 66 0.22 7.83 4.85
N LEU A 67 0.05 8.05 3.54
CA LEU A 67 0.22 7.02 2.52
C LEU A 67 1.65 6.49 2.47
N HIS A 68 2.66 7.34 2.64
CA HIS A 68 4.05 6.91 2.70
C HIS A 68 4.28 5.91 3.85
N PHE A 69 3.87 6.23 5.08
CA PHE A 69 4.03 5.31 6.21
C PHE A 69 3.19 4.03 6.09
N ALA A 70 1.99 4.12 5.50
CA ALA A 70 1.20 2.92 5.22
C ALA A 70 1.88 2.02 4.18
N ASN A 71 2.51 2.60 3.13
CA ASN A 71 3.29 1.84 2.16
C ASN A 71 4.55 1.24 2.78
N GLU A 72 5.25 1.93 3.67
CA GLU A 72 6.40 1.34 4.39
C GLU A 72 5.97 0.10 5.19
N MET A 73 4.82 0.16 5.86
CA MET A 73 4.29 -1.00 6.57
C MET A 73 3.84 -2.14 5.67
N ALA A 74 3.27 -1.80 4.50
CA ALA A 74 2.94 -2.79 3.48
C ALA A 74 4.21 -3.49 2.97
N GLU A 75 5.26 -2.73 2.67
CA GLU A 75 6.56 -3.24 2.18
C GLU A 75 7.24 -4.14 3.21
N LEU A 76 7.20 -3.78 4.49
CA LEU A 76 7.71 -4.62 5.59
C LEU A 76 6.99 -5.97 5.69
N ARG A 77 5.75 -6.05 5.21
CA ARG A 77 4.96 -7.28 5.10
C ARG A 77 5.03 -7.90 3.70
N HIS A 78 5.94 -7.42 2.87
CA HIS A 78 6.18 -7.87 1.50
C HIS A 78 5.00 -7.64 0.54
N TYR A 79 4.20 -6.60 0.76
CA TYR A 79 3.16 -6.18 -0.17
C TYR A 79 3.60 -5.01 -1.04
N GLY A 80 3.00 -4.92 -2.23
CA GLY A 80 3.18 -3.79 -3.14
C GLY A 80 2.54 -2.48 -2.65
N PRO A 81 2.60 -1.41 -3.46
CA PRO A 81 2.03 -0.12 -3.13
C PRO A 81 0.50 -0.16 -2.97
N LEU A 82 -0.03 0.68 -2.08
CA LEU A 82 -1.47 0.81 -1.82
C LEU A 82 -2.23 1.56 -2.93
N VAL A 83 -1.51 2.44 -3.62
CA VAL A 83 -2.02 3.32 -4.67
C VAL A 83 -1.26 3.03 -5.96
N ALA A 84 -2.00 2.88 -7.05
CA ALA A 84 -1.51 2.76 -8.41
C ALA A 84 -1.76 4.06 -9.20
N VAL A 85 -1.24 4.14 -10.42
CA VAL A 85 -1.52 5.24 -11.35
C VAL A 85 -2.27 4.69 -12.56
N GLU A 86 -3.46 5.23 -12.82
CA GLU A 86 -4.28 4.89 -13.98
C GLU A 86 -4.74 6.19 -14.66
N HIS A 87 -4.53 6.30 -15.98
CA HIS A 87 -4.86 7.51 -16.75
C HIS A 87 -4.33 8.81 -16.12
N ASP A 88 -3.06 8.81 -15.70
CA ASP A 88 -2.37 9.93 -15.01
C ASP A 88 -3.02 10.37 -13.67
N ARG A 89 -3.80 9.48 -13.04
CA ARG A 89 -4.44 9.75 -11.75
C ARG A 89 -4.10 8.68 -10.73
N PRO A 90 -3.95 9.05 -9.44
CA PRO A 90 -3.84 8.07 -8.38
C PRO A 90 -5.17 7.30 -8.25
N VAL A 91 -5.09 5.97 -8.21
CA VAL A 91 -6.20 5.07 -7.94
C VAL A 91 -5.78 4.06 -6.89
N LEU A 92 -6.72 3.47 -6.16
CA LEU A 92 -6.37 2.35 -5.29
C LEU A 92 -5.84 1.19 -6.13
N ALA A 93 -4.80 0.50 -5.64
CA ALA A 93 -4.41 -0.75 -6.27
C ALA A 93 -5.61 -1.73 -6.26
N PRO A 94 -5.87 -2.51 -7.33
CA PRO A 94 -7.14 -3.24 -7.45
C PRO A 94 -7.44 -4.17 -6.26
N GLY A 95 -6.41 -4.86 -5.76
CA GLY A 95 -6.55 -5.77 -4.61
C GLY A 95 -6.77 -5.04 -3.29
N VAL A 96 -6.26 -3.80 -3.14
CA VAL A 96 -6.49 -2.97 -1.96
C VAL A 96 -7.97 -2.62 -1.84
N ARG A 97 -8.62 -2.27 -2.96
CA ARG A 97 -10.05 -1.99 -2.98
C ARG A 97 -10.87 -3.21 -2.53
N ILE A 98 -10.57 -4.37 -3.11
CA ILE A 98 -11.24 -5.64 -2.77
C ILE A 98 -11.11 -5.95 -1.26
N LEU A 99 -9.92 -5.76 -0.69
CA LEU A 99 -9.68 -6.01 0.73
C LEU A 99 -10.42 -5.01 1.62
N ILE A 100 -10.36 -3.72 1.32
CA ILE A 100 -11.05 -2.64 2.07
C ILE A 100 -12.55 -2.92 2.14
N ASP A 101 -13.16 -3.29 1.00
CA ASP A 101 -14.60 -3.54 0.90
C ASP A 101 -15.05 -4.70 1.82
N GLY A 102 -14.19 -5.70 2.08
CA GLY A 102 -14.50 -6.82 2.99
C GLY A 102 -14.00 -6.68 4.43
N MET A 103 -13.29 -5.59 4.78
CA MET A 103 -12.79 -5.38 6.16
C MET A 103 -13.90 -5.22 7.18
N GLU A 104 -15.04 -4.64 6.79
CA GLU A 104 -16.19 -4.45 7.67
C GLU A 104 -16.76 -5.80 8.14
N GLU A 105 -16.93 -6.74 7.22
CA GLU A 105 -17.44 -8.09 7.50
C GLU A 105 -16.49 -8.88 8.43
N LEU A 106 -15.19 -8.61 8.31
CA LEU A 106 -14.16 -9.17 9.19
C LEU A 106 -14.04 -8.43 10.54
N GLY A 107 -14.75 -7.32 10.73
CA GLY A 107 -14.67 -6.49 11.93
C GLY A 107 -13.33 -5.79 12.11
N LEU A 108 -12.59 -5.55 11.03
CA LEU A 108 -11.26 -4.92 11.07
C LEU A 108 -11.32 -3.39 11.24
N TRP A 109 -12.50 -2.78 11.03
CA TRP A 109 -12.76 -1.37 11.31
C TRP A 109 -13.18 -1.07 12.75
N ARG A 110 -13.29 -2.05 13.66
CA ARG A 110 -13.95 -1.88 14.97
C ARG A 110 -13.43 -0.72 15.84
N GLU A 111 -12.17 -0.35 15.71
CA GLU A 111 -11.55 0.77 16.45
C GLU A 111 -11.47 2.06 15.63
N ARG A 112 -12.03 2.07 14.43
CA ARG A 112 -11.95 3.14 13.43
C ARG A 112 -13.34 3.52 12.94
N ARG A 113 -13.42 4.67 12.28
CA ARG A 113 -14.64 5.01 11.55
C ARG A 113 -14.79 4.05 10.36
N PRO A 114 -16.02 3.66 9.99
CA PRO A 114 -16.25 2.91 8.77
C PRO A 114 -15.65 3.61 7.55
N TRP A 115 -15.31 2.81 6.55
CA TRP A 115 -14.88 3.31 5.25
C TRP A 115 -15.97 4.15 4.58
N VAL A 116 -15.62 5.35 4.10
CA VAL A 116 -16.53 6.28 3.43
C VAL A 116 -15.99 6.64 2.05
N LEU A 117 -16.86 6.65 1.04
CA LEU A 117 -16.56 7.08 -0.33
C LEU A 117 -17.19 8.44 -0.64
#